data_AF-A0A2V0S2U3-F1
#
_entry.id   AF-A0A2V0S2U3-F1
#
_cell.length_a   1.000
_cell.length_b   1.000
_cell.length_c   1.000
_cell.angle_alpha   90.00
_cell.angle_beta   90.00
_cell.angle_gamma   90.00
#
_symmetry.space_group_name_H-M   'P 1'
#
loop_
_entity.id
_entity.type
_entity.pdbx_description
1 polymer ?
#
loop_
_entity_poly.entity_id
_entity_poly.type
_entity_poly.pdbx_seq_one_letter_code
_entity_poly.pdbx_strand_id
1 'polypeptide(L)'
;MKGWTMPIQQASYRGVRFDVLSVDDNLERATITHAYPFVNGGDIEDLGLNPLTIQLQAVFYGEGYYTDFKRFLSALEKQGAAVLVHPIRGRLQNMLCTSAYFHHEADFVDYVTVSLSFQEATPSKPIFLFNFSVLGLIDELLTKLEDLVDDVLELYGTFMEGISFAANIKSRLLGSFGALYGCFEQVRDMFDMDKKKHVISANTPTSKEAFKQQGGNALRDMASMIHDGLTAIANRDDLTVRAKFDEVTRTVKGLLEIAPNLSNGKNSKSNKLKSLTSSLTAQDTKEIFCAVQLLATANVLKIATQFIEDDTLIPSEIDYIVTESRLQALASLNTVRALVQAEQNAMTLHYAKDDFSLMSLQAEKRNGESRLQTPNTGLYTQAYNTAEKLRQQSHKLTQLALAAINRKPPLIIRTVEFDSTIQQVAHAFYGDYTRAGELLRLNPHIRYPNFIARGEVLNGYAK
;
A
#
# COMPACT_ATOMS: atom_id res chain seq x y z
N MET A 1 22.19 -25.50 -35.77
CA MET A 1 22.20 -24.48 -34.69
C MET A 1 20.94 -24.68 -33.87
N LYS A 2 21.05 -24.96 -32.57
CA LYS A 2 19.87 -25.03 -31.70
C LYS A 2 19.25 -23.64 -31.63
N GLY A 3 18.01 -23.51 -32.08
CA GLY A 3 17.20 -22.31 -31.90
C GLY A 3 17.16 -21.90 -30.44
N TRP A 4 16.97 -20.60 -30.21
CA TRP A 4 17.08 -19.95 -28.92
C TRP A 4 16.28 -20.72 -27.86
N THR A 5 16.98 -21.28 -26.88
CA THR A 5 16.40 -22.18 -25.84
C THR A 5 15.89 -21.38 -24.65
N MET A 6 15.19 -20.27 -24.91
CA MET A 6 14.48 -19.48 -23.90
C MET A 6 13.04 -19.28 -24.37
N PRO A 7 12.04 -19.29 -23.48
CA PRO A 7 10.67 -18.97 -23.87
C PRO A 7 10.64 -17.50 -24.29
N ILE A 8 10.63 -17.25 -25.61
CA ILE A 8 10.49 -15.92 -26.19
C ILE A 8 9.15 -15.37 -25.70
N GLN A 9 9.19 -14.35 -24.86
CA GLN A 9 7.98 -13.67 -24.42
C GLN A 9 7.47 -12.81 -25.57
N GLN A 10 6.16 -12.78 -25.77
CA GLN A 10 5.56 -11.88 -26.74
C GLN A 10 5.77 -10.43 -26.28
N ALA A 11 6.41 -9.61 -27.11
CA ALA A 11 6.71 -8.24 -26.74
C ALA A 11 5.42 -7.43 -26.59
N SER A 12 5.43 -6.48 -25.66
CA SER A 12 4.34 -5.52 -25.56
C SER A 12 4.78 -4.20 -24.94
N TYR A 13 4.12 -3.13 -25.34
CA TYR A 13 4.30 -1.81 -24.74
C TYR A 13 2.93 -1.27 -24.33
N ARG A 14 2.79 -0.85 -23.06
CA ARG A 14 1.49 -0.40 -22.50
C ARG A 14 0.34 -1.40 -22.71
N GLY A 15 0.67 -2.69 -22.72
CA GLY A 15 -0.27 -3.78 -22.92
C GLY A 15 -0.62 -4.08 -24.39
N VAL A 16 -0.14 -3.30 -25.36
CA VAL A 16 -0.29 -3.59 -26.80
C VAL A 16 0.82 -4.52 -27.23
N ARG A 17 0.46 -5.68 -27.77
CA ARG A 17 1.41 -6.72 -28.20
C ARG A 17 1.90 -6.47 -29.61
N PHE A 18 3.14 -6.84 -29.88
CA PHE A 18 3.75 -6.78 -31.21
C PHE A 18 4.81 -7.87 -31.34
N ASP A 19 5.08 -8.29 -32.58
CA ASP A 19 6.10 -9.29 -32.88
C ASP A 19 7.43 -8.61 -33.19
N VAL A 20 8.54 -9.20 -32.75
CA VAL A 20 9.88 -8.62 -32.80
C VAL A 20 10.79 -9.46 -33.70
N LEU A 21 11.44 -8.80 -34.64
CA LEU A 21 12.43 -9.39 -35.56
C LEU A 21 13.84 -9.36 -34.98
N SER A 22 14.23 -8.23 -34.38
CA SER A 22 15.55 -8.03 -33.79
C SER A 22 15.51 -7.10 -32.58
N VAL A 23 16.53 -7.26 -31.73
CA VAL A 23 16.71 -6.51 -30.49
C VAL A 23 18.19 -6.18 -30.33
N ASP A 24 18.47 -4.90 -30.06
CA ASP A 24 19.77 -4.44 -29.61
C ASP A 24 19.64 -3.74 -28.24
N ASP A 25 20.26 -4.33 -27.22
CA ASP A 25 20.35 -3.76 -25.88
C ASP A 25 21.72 -3.04 -25.73
N ASN A 26 21.71 -1.74 -25.44
CA ASN A 26 22.93 -0.98 -25.16
C ASN A 26 23.00 -0.60 -23.67
N LEU A 27 24.02 -1.14 -22.99
CA LEU A 27 24.30 -0.88 -21.58
C LEU A 27 25.57 -0.05 -21.47
N GLU A 28 25.40 1.25 -21.26
CA GLU A 28 26.51 2.20 -21.15
C GLU A 28 26.74 2.65 -19.71
N ARG A 29 27.99 3.03 -19.42
CA ARG A 29 28.41 3.57 -18.14
C ARG A 29 28.84 5.01 -18.31
N ALA A 30 28.44 5.86 -17.38
CA ALA A 30 29.00 7.20 -17.26
C ALA A 30 30.44 7.06 -16.76
N THR A 31 31.41 7.55 -17.52
CA THR A 31 32.83 7.49 -17.14
C THR A 31 33.52 8.83 -17.38
N ILE A 32 34.52 9.16 -16.56
CA ILE A 32 35.42 10.29 -16.76
C ILE A 32 36.82 9.73 -17.05
N THR A 33 37.52 10.26 -18.05
CA THR A 33 38.89 9.85 -18.38
C THR A 33 39.89 10.94 -18.01
N HIS A 34 40.87 10.60 -17.17
CA HIS A 34 41.99 11.43 -16.78
C HIS A 34 43.25 11.02 -17.57
N ALA A 35 43.63 11.84 -18.56
CA ALA A 35 44.84 11.62 -19.35
C ALA A 35 46.02 12.45 -18.79
N TYR A 36 47.22 11.85 -18.84
CA TYR A 36 48.46 12.49 -18.38
C TYR A 36 49.41 12.75 -19.56
N PRO A 37 50.13 13.88 -19.59
CA PRO A 37 51.10 14.16 -20.66
C PRO A 37 52.18 13.07 -20.77
N PHE A 38 52.52 12.71 -21.99
CA PHE A 38 53.57 11.73 -22.34
C PHE A 38 53.34 10.29 -21.84
N VAL A 39 52.14 9.96 -21.36
CA VAL A 39 51.73 8.59 -21.03
C VAL A 39 50.68 8.14 -22.04
N ASN A 40 50.89 6.96 -22.64
CA ASN A 40 49.88 6.37 -23.53
C ASN A 40 48.77 5.73 -22.67
N GLY A 41 47.58 6.32 -22.73
CA GLY A 41 46.40 5.87 -21.98
C GLY A 41 45.86 6.94 -21.03
N GLY A 42 44.82 6.60 -20.28
CA GLY A 42 44.22 7.46 -19.26
C GLY A 42 43.58 6.62 -18.16
N ASP A 43 43.50 7.17 -16.97
CA ASP A 43 42.77 6.57 -15.86
C ASP A 43 41.27 6.84 -16.04
N ILE A 44 40.42 5.83 -15.85
CA ILE A 44 38.98 5.92 -16.14
C ILE A 44 38.20 5.77 -14.83
N GLU A 45 37.57 6.84 -14.38
CA GLU A 45 36.68 6.85 -13.23
C GLU A 45 35.24 6.51 -13.62
N ASP A 46 34.59 5.70 -12.80
CA ASP A 46 33.24 5.19 -12.95
C ASP A 46 32.22 6.04 -12.18
N LEU A 47 31.26 6.62 -12.89
CA LEU A 47 30.20 7.46 -12.32
C LEU A 47 28.81 6.79 -12.28
N GLY A 48 28.72 5.49 -12.56
CA GLY A 48 27.47 4.74 -12.60
C GLY A 48 26.96 4.42 -14.00
N LEU A 49 25.71 3.96 -14.08
CA LEU A 49 25.08 3.49 -15.31
C LEU A 49 24.32 4.62 -16.00
N ASN A 50 24.50 4.72 -17.32
CA ASN A 50 23.63 5.52 -18.17
C ASN A 50 22.26 4.83 -18.32
N PRO A 51 21.20 5.57 -18.74
CA PRO A 51 19.91 4.98 -19.04
C PRO A 51 20.03 3.81 -20.02
N LEU A 52 19.42 2.67 -19.68
CA LEU A 52 19.35 1.53 -20.60
C LEU A 52 18.66 1.96 -21.90
N THR A 53 19.35 1.80 -23.02
CA THR A 53 18.80 2.09 -24.35
C THR A 53 18.53 0.79 -25.08
N ILE A 54 17.32 0.63 -25.60
CA ILE A 54 16.89 -0.59 -26.29
C ILE A 54 16.37 -0.20 -27.66
N GLN A 55 16.93 -0.81 -28.70
CA GLN A 55 16.45 -0.68 -30.07
C GLN A 55 15.74 -1.98 -30.46
N LEU A 56 14.51 -1.86 -30.97
CA LEU A 56 13.68 -2.98 -31.37
C LEU A 56 13.24 -2.80 -32.82
N GLN A 57 13.38 -3.85 -33.62
CA GLN A 57 12.71 -3.93 -34.91
C GLN A 57 11.50 -4.85 -34.75
N ALA A 58 10.31 -4.27 -34.84
CA ALA A 58 9.03 -4.94 -34.69
C ALA A 58 8.27 -4.99 -36.02
N VAL A 59 7.28 -5.88 -36.08
CA VAL A 59 6.43 -6.08 -37.24
C VAL A 59 4.97 -6.26 -36.84
N PHE A 60 4.08 -5.67 -37.63
CA PHE A 60 2.65 -5.97 -37.62
C PHE A 60 2.29 -6.61 -38.96
N TYR A 61 1.65 -7.78 -38.92
CA TYR A 61 1.26 -8.52 -40.12
C TYR A 61 -0.04 -9.30 -39.92
N GLY A 62 -0.68 -9.69 -41.03
CA GLY A 62 -1.83 -10.58 -41.03
C GLY A 62 -3.20 -9.89 -40.94
N GLU A 63 -4.25 -10.70 -40.80
CA GLU A 63 -5.64 -10.22 -40.76
C GLU A 63 -5.87 -9.38 -39.49
N GLY A 64 -6.22 -8.11 -39.67
CA GLY A 64 -6.42 -7.16 -38.57
C GLY A 64 -5.18 -6.35 -38.17
N TYR A 65 -4.05 -6.47 -38.88
CA TYR A 65 -2.80 -5.74 -38.57
C TYR A 65 -3.03 -4.24 -38.38
N TYR A 66 -3.90 -3.64 -39.20
CA TYR A 66 -4.16 -2.19 -39.18
C TYR A 66 -4.85 -1.74 -37.88
N THR A 67 -5.68 -2.61 -37.28
CA THR A 67 -6.34 -2.31 -36.00
C THR A 67 -5.39 -2.35 -34.83
N ASP A 68 -4.48 -3.34 -34.81
CA ASP A 68 -3.44 -3.46 -33.78
C ASP A 68 -2.39 -2.37 -33.93
N PHE A 69 -2.01 -2.02 -35.17
CA PHE A 69 -1.15 -0.89 -35.48
C PHE A 69 -1.73 0.44 -34.97
N LYS A 70 -3.03 0.70 -35.21
CA LYS A 70 -3.71 1.89 -34.67
C LYS A 70 -3.72 1.91 -33.14
N ARG A 71 -3.98 0.77 -32.50
CA ARG A 71 -3.95 0.66 -31.04
C ARG A 71 -2.54 0.94 -30.50
N PHE A 72 -1.51 0.45 -31.19
CA PHE A 72 -0.12 0.70 -30.85
C PHE A 72 0.26 2.18 -31.02
N LEU A 73 -0.17 2.82 -32.11
CA LEU A 73 0.05 4.25 -32.35
C LEU A 73 -0.57 5.10 -31.22
N SER A 74 -1.83 4.83 -30.86
CA SER A 74 -2.48 5.50 -29.71
C SER A 74 -1.79 5.20 -28.37
N ALA A 75 -1.12 4.06 -28.25
CA ALA A 75 -0.33 3.73 -27.08
C ALA A 75 1.02 4.49 -27.06
N LEU A 76 1.61 4.83 -28.20
CA LEU A 76 2.82 5.66 -28.27
C LEU A 76 2.52 7.14 -28.00
N GLU A 77 1.35 7.64 -28.42
CA GLU A 77 0.98 9.05 -28.28
C GLU A 77 0.72 9.50 -26.83
N LYS A 78 0.36 8.61 -25.90
CA LYS A 78 0.13 9.04 -24.51
C LYS A 78 1.46 9.43 -23.84
N GLN A 79 1.46 10.50 -23.07
CA GLN A 79 2.67 10.96 -22.38
C GLN A 79 3.11 10.01 -21.25
N GLY A 80 4.42 9.97 -20.97
CA GLY A 80 4.99 9.29 -19.80
C GLY A 80 5.68 7.93 -20.06
N ALA A 81 6.57 7.54 -19.17
CA ALA A 81 7.22 6.23 -19.21
C ALA A 81 6.23 5.11 -18.85
N ALA A 82 6.41 3.92 -19.41
CA ALA A 82 5.52 2.80 -19.18
C ALA A 82 6.26 1.46 -19.19
N VAL A 83 5.52 0.37 -18.97
CA VAL A 83 6.07 -0.98 -18.98
C VAL A 83 6.29 -1.44 -20.42
N LEU A 84 7.53 -1.82 -20.71
CA LEU A 84 7.93 -2.56 -21.91
C LEU A 84 8.17 -4.02 -21.53
N VAL A 85 7.43 -4.94 -22.14
CA VAL A 85 7.72 -6.37 -22.05
C VAL A 85 8.69 -6.70 -23.17
N HIS A 86 9.94 -6.89 -22.78
CA HIS A 86 11.05 -7.24 -23.64
C HIS A 86 11.08 -8.77 -23.90
N PRO A 87 11.29 -9.25 -25.15
CA PRO A 87 11.24 -10.68 -25.45
C PRO A 87 12.19 -11.55 -24.63
N ILE A 88 13.37 -11.02 -24.30
CA ILE A 88 14.46 -11.75 -23.62
C ILE A 88 14.55 -11.38 -22.13
N ARG A 89 14.39 -10.09 -21.81
CA ARG A 89 14.58 -9.55 -20.44
C ARG A 89 13.28 -9.56 -19.63
N GLY A 90 12.14 -9.85 -20.26
CA GLY A 90 10.84 -9.79 -19.63
C GLY A 90 10.40 -8.34 -19.36
N ARG A 91 9.71 -8.12 -18.25
CA ARG A 91 9.04 -6.84 -17.96
C ARG A 91 10.03 -5.79 -17.46
N LEU A 92 10.32 -4.79 -18.29
CA LEU A 92 11.08 -3.59 -17.94
C LEU A 92 10.12 -2.47 -17.55
N GLN A 93 10.30 -1.92 -16.36
CA GLN A 93 9.51 -0.81 -15.85
C GLN A 93 10.11 0.52 -16.32
N ASN A 94 9.30 1.58 -16.39
CA ASN A 94 9.75 2.94 -16.68
C ASN A 94 10.50 3.13 -18.01
N MET A 95 10.10 2.44 -19.07
CA MET A 95 10.65 2.67 -20.41
C MET A 95 9.84 3.74 -21.16
N LEU A 96 10.54 4.75 -21.67
CA LEU A 96 9.99 5.77 -22.55
C LEU A 96 10.35 5.44 -24.00
N CYS A 97 9.37 5.47 -24.91
CA CYS A 97 9.65 5.38 -26.34
C CYS A 97 10.13 6.75 -26.83
N THR A 98 11.41 6.85 -27.21
CA THR A 98 12.03 8.11 -27.67
C THR A 98 11.78 8.34 -29.16
N SER A 99 11.77 7.28 -29.96
CA SER A 99 11.50 7.36 -31.40
C SER A 99 10.82 6.11 -31.92
N ALA A 100 9.86 6.29 -32.82
CA ALA A 100 9.22 5.23 -33.58
C ALA A 100 9.23 5.59 -35.07
N TYR A 101 9.80 4.73 -35.90
CA TYR A 101 9.82 4.86 -37.35
C TYR A 101 9.00 3.73 -37.97
N PHE A 102 8.09 4.10 -38.87
CA PHE A 102 7.17 3.18 -39.53
C PHE A 102 7.50 3.11 -41.02
N HIS A 103 7.66 1.90 -41.55
CA HIS A 103 7.94 1.69 -42.96
C HIS A 103 6.86 0.82 -43.59
N HIS A 104 6.26 1.36 -44.65
CA HIS A 104 5.23 0.73 -45.47
C HIS A 104 5.77 0.59 -46.89
N GLU A 105 5.62 -0.59 -47.46
CA GLU A 105 6.04 -0.91 -48.82
C GLU A 105 4.83 -1.38 -49.62
N ALA A 106 4.66 -0.86 -50.85
CA ALA A 106 3.46 -1.10 -51.65
C ALA A 106 3.28 -2.59 -52.02
N ASP A 107 4.39 -3.33 -52.12
CA ASP A 107 4.39 -4.76 -52.45
C ASP A 107 3.87 -5.63 -51.28
N PHE A 108 3.85 -5.10 -50.05
CA PHE A 108 3.37 -5.79 -48.86
C PHE A 108 2.13 -5.10 -48.26
N VAL A 109 0.95 -5.48 -48.75
CA VAL A 109 -0.34 -4.84 -48.42
C VAL A 109 -0.74 -5.01 -46.94
N ASP A 110 -0.36 -6.14 -46.32
CA ASP A 110 -0.72 -6.50 -44.94
C ASP A 110 0.49 -6.56 -44.00
N TYR A 111 1.43 -5.62 -44.15
CA TYR A 111 2.70 -5.65 -43.43
C TYR A 111 3.22 -4.26 -43.10
N VAL A 112 3.67 -4.07 -41.86
CA VAL A 112 4.34 -2.83 -41.43
C VAL A 112 5.55 -3.20 -40.58
N THR A 113 6.71 -2.66 -40.95
CA THR A 113 7.89 -2.73 -40.09
C THR A 113 8.00 -1.47 -39.24
N VAL A 114 8.40 -1.66 -37.99
CA VAL A 114 8.46 -0.61 -36.98
C VAL A 114 9.82 -0.66 -36.30
N SER A 115 10.59 0.42 -36.41
CA SER A 115 11.84 0.58 -35.67
C SER A 115 11.60 1.46 -34.46
N LEU A 116 11.84 0.93 -33.26
CA LEU A 116 11.55 1.57 -31.98
C LEU A 116 12.84 1.78 -31.20
N SER A 117 13.00 2.96 -30.60
CA SER A 117 14.05 3.23 -29.63
C SER A 117 13.43 3.56 -28.28
N PHE A 118 13.77 2.78 -27.27
CA PHE A 118 13.36 2.99 -25.89
C PHE A 118 14.54 3.42 -25.03
N GLN A 119 14.28 4.29 -24.05
CA GLN A 119 15.23 4.68 -23.02
C GLN A 119 14.59 4.55 -21.64
N GLU A 120 15.36 4.09 -20.67
CA GLU A 120 14.94 4.02 -19.28
C GLU A 120 14.77 5.42 -18.69
N ALA A 121 13.57 5.75 -18.23
CA ALA A 121 13.28 7.01 -17.59
C ALA A 121 13.42 6.87 -16.07
N THR A 122 14.44 7.51 -15.50
CA THR A 122 14.49 7.71 -14.04
C THR A 122 13.82 9.04 -13.71
N PRO A 123 12.69 9.06 -12.98
CA PRO A 123 12.11 10.33 -12.56
C PRO A 123 13.10 11.07 -11.67
N SER A 124 13.29 12.37 -11.92
CA SER A 124 14.16 13.22 -11.13
C SER A 124 13.79 13.08 -9.66
N LYS A 125 14.73 12.71 -8.79
CA LYS A 125 14.58 12.96 -7.36
C LYS A 125 14.56 14.48 -7.19
N PRO A 126 13.47 15.10 -6.72
CA PRO A 126 13.48 16.55 -6.53
C PRO A 126 14.57 16.89 -5.50
N ILE A 127 15.53 17.72 -5.92
CA ILE A 127 16.67 18.17 -5.09
C ILE A 127 16.19 18.99 -3.89
N PHE A 128 14.97 19.53 -3.94
CA PHE A 128 14.32 20.25 -2.86
C PHE A 128 12.98 19.60 -2.49
N LEU A 129 12.91 19.06 -1.26
CA LEU A 129 11.66 18.66 -0.60
C LEU A 129 10.84 19.87 -0.08
N PHE A 130 11.29 21.11 -0.32
CA PHE A 130 10.72 22.31 0.27
C PHE A 130 9.61 22.99 -0.55
N ASN A 131 9.23 22.46 -1.72
CA ASN A 131 8.25 23.11 -2.61
C ASN A 131 6.79 22.71 -2.39
N PHE A 132 6.50 21.86 -1.40
CA PHE A 132 5.16 21.74 -0.87
C PHE A 132 5.20 22.21 0.58
N SER A 133 4.32 23.14 0.94
CA SER A 133 4.02 23.30 2.36
C SER A 133 3.65 21.92 2.88
N VAL A 134 4.26 21.47 3.98
CA VAL A 134 3.97 20.14 4.57
C VAL A 134 2.45 19.98 4.74
N LEU A 135 1.75 21.07 5.03
CA LEU A 135 0.29 21.18 5.07
C LEU A 135 -0.39 20.78 3.75
N GLY A 136 0.10 21.23 2.59
CA GLY A 136 -0.44 20.82 1.29
C GLY A 136 -0.23 19.33 0.99
N LEU A 137 0.87 18.73 1.47
CA LEU A 137 1.09 17.28 1.37
C LEU A 137 0.17 16.50 2.31
N ILE A 138 -0.10 17.03 3.50
CA ILE A 138 -1.07 16.48 4.45
C ILE A 138 -2.45 16.44 3.81
N ASP A 139 -2.95 17.57 3.32
CA ASP A 139 -4.28 17.66 2.71
C ASP A 139 -4.42 16.71 1.51
N GLU A 140 -3.43 16.69 0.61
CA GLU A 140 -3.44 15.79 -0.55
C GLU A 140 -3.44 14.31 -0.13
N LEU A 141 -2.70 13.95 0.93
CA LEU A 141 -2.67 12.58 1.44
C LEU A 141 -4.00 12.21 2.11
N LEU A 142 -4.59 13.11 2.89
CA LEU A 142 -5.89 12.89 3.53
C LEU A 142 -6.99 12.65 2.49
N THR A 143 -7.07 13.47 1.44
CA THR A 143 -8.01 13.26 0.33
C THR A 143 -7.78 11.91 -0.37
N LYS A 144 -6.52 11.56 -0.67
CA LYS A 144 -6.21 10.27 -1.31
C LYS A 144 -6.52 9.06 -0.44
N LEU A 145 -6.50 9.22 0.88
CA LEU A 145 -6.91 8.18 1.83
C LEU A 145 -8.44 8.03 1.89
N GLU A 146 -9.20 9.11 1.67
CA GLU A 146 -10.65 9.04 1.48
C GLU A 146 -10.99 8.32 0.18
N ASP A 147 -10.32 8.65 -0.92
CA ASP A 147 -10.48 7.90 -2.16
C ASP A 147 -10.10 6.42 -2.01
N LEU A 148 -9.15 6.08 -1.11
CA LEU A 148 -8.80 4.68 -0.83
C LEU A 148 -9.95 3.96 -0.13
N VAL A 149 -10.69 4.63 0.76
CA VAL A 149 -11.88 4.05 1.39
C VAL A 149 -12.94 3.71 0.35
N ASP A 150 -13.16 4.60 -0.63
CA ASP A 150 -14.09 4.35 -1.74
C ASP A 150 -13.68 3.14 -2.58
N ASP A 151 -12.39 3.03 -2.94
CA ASP A 151 -11.87 1.85 -3.67
C ASP A 151 -12.05 0.54 -2.87
N VAL A 152 -11.97 0.59 -1.54
CA VAL A 152 -12.21 -0.57 -0.67
C VAL A 152 -13.68 -0.99 -0.70
N LEU A 153 -14.60 -0.01 -0.68
CA LEU A 153 -16.03 -0.28 -0.83
C LEU A 153 -16.35 -0.87 -2.21
N GLU A 154 -15.70 -0.38 -3.27
CA GLU A 154 -15.84 -0.93 -4.62
C GLU A 154 -15.28 -2.36 -4.72
N LEU A 155 -14.08 -2.60 -4.17
CA LEU A 155 -13.48 -3.93 -4.09
C LEU A 155 -14.42 -4.91 -3.38
N TYR A 156 -15.00 -4.51 -2.26
CA TYR A 156 -15.99 -5.34 -1.57
C TYR A 156 -17.23 -5.61 -2.42
N GLY A 157 -17.70 -4.61 -3.17
CA GLY A 157 -18.77 -4.79 -4.16
C GLY A 157 -18.44 -5.87 -5.19
N THR A 158 -17.20 -5.93 -5.67
CA THR A 158 -16.75 -6.99 -6.60
C THR A 158 -16.63 -8.36 -5.95
N PHE A 159 -16.23 -8.45 -4.68
CA PHE A 159 -16.28 -9.69 -3.91
C PHE A 159 -17.71 -10.24 -3.82
N MET A 160 -18.67 -9.37 -3.47
CA MET A 160 -20.08 -9.76 -3.34
C MET A 160 -20.66 -10.21 -4.69
N GLU A 161 -20.26 -9.57 -5.78
CA GLU A 161 -20.63 -9.98 -7.13
C GLU A 161 -20.09 -11.37 -7.48
N GLY A 162 -18.82 -11.65 -7.19
CA GLY A 162 -18.20 -12.98 -7.37
C GLY A 162 -18.93 -14.08 -6.60
N ILE A 163 -19.32 -13.82 -5.34
CA ILE A 163 -20.08 -14.77 -4.51
C ILE A 163 -21.43 -15.12 -5.17
N SER A 164 -22.07 -14.14 -5.82
CA SER A 164 -23.38 -14.33 -6.47
C SER A 164 -23.36 -15.23 -7.72
N PHE A 165 -22.16 -15.56 -8.24
CA PHE A 165 -21.94 -16.42 -9.40
C PHE A 165 -21.40 -17.82 -9.06
N ALA A 166 -21.10 -18.11 -7.78
CA ALA A 166 -20.45 -19.37 -7.36
C ALA A 166 -21.39 -20.60 -7.34
N ALA A 167 -20.87 -21.81 -7.60
CA ALA A 167 -21.66 -23.06 -7.73
C ALA A 167 -22.43 -23.57 -6.47
N ASN A 168 -22.44 -22.81 -5.36
CA ASN A 168 -23.21 -23.09 -4.14
C ASN A 168 -23.81 -21.80 -3.56
N ILE A 169 -24.40 -20.99 -4.45
CA ILE A 169 -24.91 -19.62 -4.20
C ILE A 169 -25.63 -19.52 -2.84
N LYS A 170 -26.59 -20.40 -2.54
CA LYS A 170 -27.42 -20.28 -1.33
C LYS A 170 -26.60 -20.40 -0.04
N SER A 171 -25.73 -21.41 0.07
CA SER A 171 -24.91 -21.62 1.28
C SER A 171 -23.84 -20.54 1.43
N ARG A 172 -23.22 -20.13 0.31
CA ARG A 172 -22.15 -19.13 0.33
C ARG A 172 -22.68 -17.72 0.61
N LEU A 173 -23.82 -17.35 0.03
CA LEU A 173 -24.51 -16.08 0.35
C LEU A 173 -24.92 -16.03 1.82
N LEU A 174 -25.48 -17.11 2.35
CA LEU A 174 -25.90 -17.17 3.74
C LEU A 174 -24.71 -17.11 4.71
N GLY A 175 -23.61 -17.82 4.39
CA GLY A 175 -22.34 -17.76 5.12
C GLY A 175 -21.73 -16.36 5.14
N SER A 176 -21.54 -15.76 3.96
CA SER A 176 -20.97 -14.41 3.84
C SER A 176 -21.85 -13.33 4.47
N PHE A 177 -23.18 -13.42 4.35
CA PHE A 177 -24.10 -12.50 5.04
C PHE A 177 -24.06 -12.69 6.55
N GLY A 178 -24.01 -13.92 7.03
CA GLY A 178 -23.85 -14.23 8.46
C GLY A 178 -22.54 -13.68 9.02
N ALA A 179 -21.45 -13.80 8.27
CA ALA A 179 -20.15 -13.21 8.61
C ALA A 179 -20.22 -11.68 8.66
N LEU A 180 -20.83 -11.05 7.66
CA LEU A 180 -21.04 -9.59 7.63
C LEU A 180 -21.89 -9.13 8.82
N TYR A 181 -23.01 -9.79 9.09
CA TYR A 181 -23.90 -9.45 10.21
C TYR A 181 -23.18 -9.57 11.56
N GLY A 182 -22.47 -10.68 11.79
CA GLY A 182 -21.75 -10.89 13.04
C GLY A 182 -20.57 -9.92 13.20
N CYS A 183 -19.85 -9.59 12.12
CA CYS A 183 -18.80 -8.56 12.17
C CYS A 183 -19.40 -7.19 12.48
N PHE A 184 -20.52 -6.83 11.84
CA PHE A 184 -21.21 -5.56 12.07
C PHE A 184 -21.63 -5.40 13.54
N GLU A 185 -22.28 -6.42 14.13
CA GLU A 185 -22.68 -6.36 15.54
C GLU A 185 -21.46 -6.20 16.46
N GLN A 186 -20.38 -6.95 16.23
CA GLN A 186 -19.19 -6.88 17.07
C GLN A 186 -18.42 -5.56 16.90
N VAL A 187 -18.34 -5.00 15.70
CA VAL A 187 -17.75 -3.66 15.46
C VAL A 187 -18.57 -2.60 16.20
N ARG A 188 -19.90 -2.66 16.10
CA ARG A 188 -20.79 -1.72 16.79
C ARG A 188 -20.64 -1.81 18.31
N ASP A 189 -20.62 -3.02 18.86
CA ASP A 189 -20.49 -3.25 20.30
C ASP A 189 -19.08 -2.88 20.81
N MET A 190 -18.04 -3.08 19.99
CA MET A 190 -16.65 -2.72 20.34
C MET A 190 -16.46 -1.22 20.53
N PHE A 191 -17.13 -0.40 19.71
CA PHE A 191 -17.04 1.06 19.79
C PHE A 191 -18.22 1.71 20.54
N ASP A 192 -19.09 0.92 21.19
CA ASP A 192 -20.29 1.37 21.91
C ASP A 192 -21.21 2.30 21.09
N MET A 193 -21.39 1.95 19.81
CA MET A 193 -22.12 2.78 18.83
C MET A 193 -23.65 2.64 18.98
N ASP A 194 -24.39 3.73 18.73
CA ASP A 194 -25.85 3.75 18.88
C ASP A 194 -26.54 2.72 17.95
N LYS A 195 -27.23 1.76 18.57
CA LYS A 195 -27.98 0.69 17.90
C LYS A 195 -29.13 1.20 17.04
N LYS A 196 -29.62 2.43 17.26
CA LYS A 196 -30.66 3.06 16.44
C LYS A 196 -30.08 3.76 15.20
N LYS A 197 -28.85 4.27 15.30
CA LYS A 197 -28.14 4.93 14.19
C LYS A 197 -27.54 3.89 13.24
N HIS A 198 -26.94 2.84 13.78
CA HIS A 198 -26.29 1.77 13.01
C HIS A 198 -27.13 0.49 13.04
N VAL A 199 -28.08 0.41 12.11
CA VAL A 199 -29.02 -0.71 11.97
C VAL A 199 -28.67 -1.56 10.77
N ILE A 200 -28.51 -2.86 10.99
CA ILE A 200 -28.36 -3.85 9.93
C ILE A 200 -29.63 -4.69 9.81
N SER A 201 -30.06 -4.97 8.58
CA SER A 201 -31.18 -5.88 8.31
C SER A 201 -30.87 -7.28 8.86
N ALA A 202 -31.74 -7.79 9.72
CA ALA A 202 -31.65 -9.17 10.22
C ALA A 202 -32.19 -10.20 9.22
N ASN A 203 -32.84 -9.76 8.14
CA ASN A 203 -33.42 -10.64 7.13
C ASN A 203 -32.37 -10.98 6.09
N THR A 204 -32.19 -12.28 5.82
CA THR A 204 -31.33 -12.75 4.73
C THR A 204 -31.82 -12.16 3.40
N PRO A 205 -30.93 -11.60 2.57
CA PRO A 205 -31.29 -11.08 1.26
C PRO A 205 -31.99 -12.14 0.40
N THR A 206 -33.13 -11.78 -0.18
CA THR A 206 -33.95 -12.68 -1.02
C THR A 206 -33.58 -12.63 -2.50
N SER A 207 -32.76 -11.65 -2.93
CA SER A 207 -32.28 -11.50 -4.31
C SER A 207 -30.78 -11.11 -4.35
N LYS A 208 -30.14 -11.30 -5.51
CA LYS A 208 -28.73 -10.94 -5.73
C LYS A 208 -28.48 -9.43 -5.57
N GLU A 209 -29.39 -8.62 -6.09
CA GLU A 209 -29.33 -7.15 -5.99
C GLU A 209 -29.52 -6.69 -4.54
N ALA A 210 -30.48 -7.29 -3.81
CA ALA A 210 -30.67 -7.02 -2.40
C ALA A 210 -29.44 -7.40 -1.57
N PHE A 211 -28.75 -8.50 -1.92
CA PHE A 211 -27.52 -8.90 -1.25
C PHE A 211 -26.40 -7.88 -1.47
N LYS A 212 -26.19 -7.43 -2.72
CA LYS A 212 -25.16 -6.42 -3.06
C LYS A 212 -25.44 -5.09 -2.36
N GLN A 213 -26.69 -4.62 -2.38
CA GLN A 213 -27.08 -3.37 -1.71
C GLN A 213 -26.98 -3.45 -0.20
N GLN A 214 -27.53 -4.49 0.43
CA GLN A 214 -27.48 -4.63 1.89
C GLN A 214 -26.04 -4.83 2.39
N GLY A 215 -25.24 -5.64 1.71
CA GLY A 215 -23.83 -5.84 2.04
C GLY A 215 -23.01 -4.55 1.89
N GLY A 216 -23.21 -3.82 0.78
CA GLY A 216 -22.52 -2.54 0.55
C GLY A 216 -22.90 -1.45 1.56
N ASN A 217 -24.19 -1.32 1.89
CA ASN A 217 -24.65 -0.36 2.89
C ASN A 217 -24.12 -0.71 4.29
N ALA A 218 -24.18 -1.98 4.67
CA ALA A 218 -23.63 -2.44 5.95
C ALA A 218 -22.12 -2.18 6.04
N LEU A 219 -21.34 -2.43 4.99
CA LEU A 219 -19.92 -2.11 5.00
C LEU A 219 -19.65 -0.60 5.09
N ARG A 220 -20.43 0.24 4.40
CA ARG A 220 -20.32 1.70 4.49
C ARG A 220 -20.59 2.19 5.91
N ASP A 221 -21.62 1.66 6.56
CA ASP A 221 -21.92 1.98 7.95
C ASP A 221 -20.81 1.49 8.89
N MET A 222 -20.22 0.32 8.65
CA MET A 222 -19.03 -0.12 9.40
C MET A 222 -17.82 0.78 9.16
N ALA A 223 -17.62 1.28 7.94
CA ALA A 223 -16.54 2.23 7.65
C ALA A 223 -16.71 3.51 8.48
N SER A 224 -17.94 4.03 8.59
CA SER A 224 -18.28 5.14 9.49
C SER A 224 -18.01 4.79 10.96
N MET A 225 -18.46 3.63 11.45
CA MET A 225 -18.24 3.24 12.86
C MET A 225 -16.75 3.10 13.19
N ILE A 226 -15.97 2.49 12.29
CA ILE A 226 -14.51 2.35 12.45
C ILE A 226 -13.85 3.73 12.43
N HIS A 227 -14.25 4.61 11.51
CA HIS A 227 -13.72 5.96 11.43
C HIS A 227 -14.02 6.76 12.72
N ASP A 228 -15.28 6.84 13.11
CA ASP A 228 -15.72 7.59 14.29
C ASP A 228 -15.08 7.03 15.57
N GLY A 229 -15.06 5.70 15.71
CA GLY A 229 -14.48 5.02 16.87
C GLY A 229 -12.97 5.23 17.02
N LEU A 230 -12.20 5.05 15.94
CA LEU A 230 -10.75 5.26 15.97
C LEU A 230 -10.39 6.75 16.12
N THR A 231 -11.15 7.65 15.51
CA THR A 231 -10.95 9.10 15.63
C THR A 231 -11.25 9.58 17.06
N ALA A 232 -12.28 9.04 17.71
CA ALA A 232 -12.58 9.34 19.12
C ALA A 232 -11.41 8.94 20.05
N ILE A 233 -10.76 7.79 19.80
CA ILE A 233 -9.57 7.37 20.55
C ILE A 233 -8.39 8.30 20.27
N ALA A 234 -8.16 8.65 19.01
CA ALA A 234 -7.09 9.54 18.58
C ALA A 234 -7.22 10.97 19.16
N ASN A 235 -8.44 11.41 19.47
CA ASN A 235 -8.73 12.74 19.99
C ASN A 235 -8.83 12.80 21.53
N ARG A 236 -8.48 11.73 22.24
CA ARG A 236 -8.46 11.74 23.72
C ARG A 236 -7.45 12.73 24.28
N ASP A 237 -7.86 13.62 25.19
CA ASP A 237 -6.99 14.65 25.76
C ASP A 237 -6.08 14.16 26.90
N ASP A 238 -6.37 13.00 27.48
CA ASP A 238 -5.68 12.46 28.66
C ASP A 238 -4.38 11.69 28.36
N LEU A 239 -4.02 11.57 27.08
CA LEU A 239 -2.92 10.74 26.60
C LEU A 239 -1.90 11.55 25.78
N THR A 240 -0.63 11.13 25.80
CA THR A 240 0.39 11.64 24.88
C THR A 240 0.10 11.14 23.46
N VAL A 241 0.54 11.87 22.41
CA VAL A 241 0.31 11.48 21.01
C VAL A 241 0.72 10.04 20.72
N ARG A 242 1.88 9.61 21.22
CA ARG A 242 2.33 8.22 21.10
C ARG A 242 1.38 7.23 21.79
N ALA A 243 0.94 7.53 23.01
CA ALA A 243 -0.01 6.67 23.73
C ALA A 243 -1.39 6.62 23.04
N LYS A 244 -1.85 7.74 22.46
CA LYS A 244 -3.07 7.76 21.61
C LYS A 244 -2.91 6.81 20.42
N PHE A 245 -1.77 6.87 19.74
CA PHE A 245 -1.48 5.99 18.61
C PHE A 245 -1.38 4.51 19.02
N ASP A 246 -0.77 4.21 20.16
CA ASP A 246 -0.69 2.84 20.69
C ASP A 246 -2.09 2.27 21.02
N GLU A 247 -3.00 3.09 21.57
CA GLU A 247 -4.39 2.68 21.79
C GLU A 247 -5.17 2.50 20.48
N VAL A 248 -4.93 3.34 19.46
CA VAL A 248 -5.48 3.15 18.11
C VAL A 248 -5.01 1.83 17.50
N THR A 249 -3.70 1.55 17.51
CA THR A 249 -3.17 0.29 16.95
C THR A 249 -3.66 -0.93 17.74
N ARG A 250 -3.78 -0.83 19.07
CA ARG A 250 -4.34 -1.88 19.93
C ARG A 250 -5.80 -2.16 19.61
N THR A 251 -6.62 -1.13 19.45
CA THR A 251 -8.03 -1.30 19.08
C THR A 251 -8.18 -1.87 17.68
N VAL A 252 -7.34 -1.46 16.73
CA VAL A 252 -7.29 -2.12 15.42
C VAL A 252 -6.92 -3.60 15.54
N LYS A 253 -5.93 -3.98 16.35
CA LYS A 253 -5.59 -5.40 16.57
C LYS A 253 -6.80 -6.18 17.11
N GLY A 254 -7.56 -5.60 18.04
CA GLY A 254 -8.81 -6.19 18.52
C GLY A 254 -9.90 -6.32 17.44
N LEU A 255 -10.07 -5.29 16.61
CA LEU A 255 -11.00 -5.29 15.47
C LEU A 255 -10.68 -6.42 14.48
N LEU A 256 -9.39 -6.67 14.21
CA LEU A 256 -8.95 -7.74 13.30
C LEU A 256 -9.09 -9.14 13.90
N GLU A 257 -9.31 -9.29 15.21
CA GLU A 257 -9.61 -10.58 15.83
C GLU A 257 -11.09 -10.98 15.69
N ILE A 258 -11.99 -10.06 15.33
CA ILE A 258 -13.44 -10.30 15.20
C ILE A 258 -13.72 -11.43 14.22
N ALA A 259 -13.31 -11.30 12.95
CA ALA A 259 -13.60 -12.29 11.91
C ALA A 259 -13.01 -13.69 12.19
N PRO A 260 -11.73 -13.82 12.64
CA PRO A 260 -11.20 -15.08 13.13
C PRO A 260 -12.01 -15.69 14.28
N ASN A 261 -12.41 -14.87 15.27
CA ASN A 261 -13.21 -15.34 16.40
C ASN A 261 -14.59 -15.86 15.97
N LEU A 262 -15.26 -15.16 15.03
CA LEU A 262 -16.51 -15.63 14.42
C LEU A 262 -16.33 -17.00 13.74
N SER A 263 -15.28 -17.15 12.93
CA SER A 263 -15.03 -18.40 12.21
C SER A 263 -14.72 -19.60 13.12
N ASN A 264 -14.21 -19.32 14.33
CA ASN A 264 -13.92 -20.33 15.34
C ASN A 264 -15.07 -20.55 16.33
N GLY A 265 -16.23 -19.91 16.11
CA GLY A 265 -17.40 -19.98 17.01
C GLY A 265 -17.21 -19.29 18.36
N LYS A 266 -16.11 -18.56 18.57
CA LYS A 266 -15.88 -17.72 19.75
C LYS A 266 -16.74 -16.46 19.64
N ASN A 267 -17.33 -15.99 20.74
CA ASN A 267 -18.19 -14.81 20.81
C ASN A 267 -19.53 -14.86 20.03
N SER A 268 -20.05 -16.06 19.70
CA SER A 268 -21.42 -16.22 19.15
C SER A 268 -22.51 -16.04 20.24
N LYS A 269 -22.56 -14.87 20.89
CA LYS A 269 -23.58 -14.54 21.90
C LYS A 269 -24.93 -14.13 21.30
N SER A 270 -25.01 -13.91 19.99
CA SER A 270 -26.24 -13.53 19.29
C SER A 270 -27.06 -14.76 18.89
N ASN A 271 -28.24 -14.96 19.52
CA ASN A 271 -29.20 -16.00 19.13
C ASN A 271 -29.68 -15.86 17.67
N LYS A 272 -29.60 -14.66 17.07
CA LYS A 272 -29.95 -14.42 15.67
C LYS A 272 -28.90 -14.95 14.70
N LEU A 273 -27.60 -14.88 15.04
CA LEU A 273 -26.52 -15.42 14.21
C LEU A 273 -26.62 -16.96 14.04
N LYS A 274 -27.03 -17.67 15.10
CA LYS A 274 -27.32 -19.11 15.07
C LYS A 274 -28.50 -19.48 14.18
N SER A 275 -29.44 -18.56 13.96
CA SER A 275 -30.57 -18.78 13.04
C SER A 275 -30.21 -18.58 11.57
N LEU A 276 -29.08 -17.90 11.30
CA LEU A 276 -28.62 -17.60 9.94
C LEU A 276 -27.66 -18.69 9.40
N THR A 277 -26.80 -19.33 10.21
CA THR A 277 -25.88 -20.40 9.76
C THR A 277 -25.54 -21.40 10.87
N SER A 278 -25.18 -22.65 10.54
CA SER A 278 -24.83 -23.70 11.52
C SER A 278 -23.38 -23.62 12.05
N SER A 279 -22.46 -22.98 11.32
CA SER A 279 -21.13 -22.55 11.79
C SER A 279 -20.44 -21.77 10.66
N LEU A 280 -19.96 -20.54 10.92
CA LEU A 280 -19.21 -19.77 9.93
C LEU A 280 -17.81 -20.36 9.74
N THR A 281 -17.33 -20.44 8.51
CA THR A 281 -15.97 -20.90 8.20
C THR A 281 -15.03 -19.73 7.90
N ALA A 282 -13.71 -19.98 7.88
CA ALA A 282 -12.74 -18.97 7.42
C ALA A 282 -13.00 -18.53 5.96
N GLN A 283 -13.55 -19.43 5.14
CA GLN A 283 -13.98 -19.09 3.79
C GLN A 283 -15.15 -18.11 3.79
N ASP A 284 -15.97 -18.08 4.83
CA ASP A 284 -17.12 -17.17 4.92
C ASP A 284 -16.77 -15.76 5.39
N THR A 285 -15.69 -15.65 6.18
CA THR A 285 -15.30 -14.41 6.83
C THR A 285 -14.18 -13.66 6.10
N LYS A 286 -13.53 -14.26 5.09
CA LYS A 286 -12.35 -13.70 4.44
C LYS A 286 -12.58 -12.37 3.71
N GLU A 287 -13.71 -12.19 3.03
CA GLU A 287 -13.99 -10.97 2.25
C GLU A 287 -14.28 -9.80 3.19
N ILE A 288 -15.07 -10.04 4.24
CA ILE A 288 -15.37 -9.03 5.26
C ILE A 288 -14.14 -8.69 6.09
N PHE A 289 -13.30 -9.68 6.42
CA PHE A 289 -12.02 -9.46 7.10
C PHE A 289 -11.11 -8.54 6.29
N CYS A 290 -10.93 -8.82 4.99
CA CYS A 290 -10.08 -7.99 4.13
C CYS A 290 -10.62 -6.55 4.02
N ALA A 291 -11.93 -6.37 3.87
CA ALA A 291 -12.53 -5.03 3.81
C ALA A 291 -12.32 -4.27 5.12
N VAL A 292 -12.62 -4.88 6.28
CA VAL A 292 -12.39 -4.28 7.60
C VAL A 292 -10.91 -3.96 7.82
N GLN A 293 -10.01 -4.84 7.40
CA GLN A 293 -8.57 -4.62 7.54
C GLN A 293 -8.08 -3.43 6.70
N LEU A 294 -8.55 -3.32 5.45
CA LEU A 294 -8.22 -2.19 4.59
C LEU A 294 -8.79 -0.87 5.13
N LEU A 295 -10.04 -0.86 5.61
CA LEU A 295 -10.67 0.31 6.23
C LEU A 295 -9.94 0.75 7.51
N ALA A 296 -9.56 -0.20 8.37
CA ALA A 296 -8.78 0.08 9.57
C ALA A 296 -7.40 0.64 9.22
N THR A 297 -6.76 0.11 8.17
CA THR A 297 -5.47 0.60 7.66
C THR A 297 -5.56 2.01 7.09
N ALA A 298 -6.59 2.31 6.30
CA ALA A 298 -6.82 3.67 5.79
C ALA A 298 -6.98 4.66 6.95
N ASN A 299 -7.73 4.30 7.99
CA ASN A 299 -7.88 5.15 9.19
C ASN A 299 -6.57 5.30 9.98
N VAL A 300 -5.76 4.25 10.12
CA VAL A 300 -4.45 4.36 10.79
C VAL A 300 -3.52 5.27 10.01
N LEU A 301 -3.48 5.17 8.68
CA LEU A 301 -2.73 6.12 7.83
C LEU A 301 -3.26 7.55 7.97
N LYS A 302 -4.58 7.73 8.07
CA LYS A 302 -5.22 9.05 8.26
C LYS A 302 -4.83 9.67 9.60
N ILE A 303 -4.97 8.91 10.69
CA ILE A 303 -4.59 9.34 12.05
C ILE A 303 -3.09 9.60 12.15
N ALA A 304 -2.25 8.73 11.56
CA ALA A 304 -0.80 8.96 11.51
C ALA A 304 -0.46 10.27 10.78
N THR A 305 -1.14 10.54 9.66
CA THR A 305 -0.95 11.80 8.90
C THR A 305 -1.32 13.01 9.74
N GLN A 306 -2.46 12.96 10.46
CA GLN A 306 -2.90 14.01 11.38
C GLN A 306 -1.94 14.21 12.56
N PHE A 307 -1.40 13.13 13.12
CA PHE A 307 -0.44 13.24 14.21
C PHE A 307 0.88 13.86 13.76
N ILE A 308 1.36 13.58 12.54
CA ILE A 308 2.60 14.18 12.04
C ILE A 308 2.48 15.71 11.84
N GLU A 309 1.26 16.25 11.77
CA GLU A 309 1.02 17.69 11.81
C GLU A 309 1.45 18.33 13.16
N ASP A 310 1.46 17.55 14.24
CA ASP A 310 1.86 18.03 15.57
C ASP A 310 3.38 18.30 15.64
N ASP A 311 3.73 19.59 15.67
CA ASP A 311 5.12 20.07 15.76
C ASP A 311 5.81 19.63 17.07
N THR A 312 5.08 19.17 18.10
CA THR A 312 5.64 18.74 19.40
C THR A 312 6.25 17.33 19.40
N LEU A 313 5.96 16.51 18.39
CA LEU A 313 6.52 15.15 18.27
C LEU A 313 8.04 15.20 18.09
N ILE A 314 8.77 14.25 18.67
CA ILE A 314 10.21 14.09 18.39
C ILE A 314 10.43 13.15 17.18
N PRO A 315 11.59 13.23 16.48
CA PRO A 315 11.86 12.41 15.30
C PRO A 315 11.65 10.90 15.51
N SER A 316 12.01 10.37 16.67
CA SER A 316 11.82 8.95 17.00
C SER A 316 10.36 8.56 17.19
N GLU A 317 9.49 9.49 17.63
CA GLU A 317 8.05 9.26 17.73
C GLU A 317 7.40 9.27 16.34
N ILE A 318 7.82 10.19 15.46
CA ILE A 318 7.38 10.23 14.06
C ILE A 318 7.76 8.92 13.36
N ASP A 319 9.02 8.50 13.50
CA ASP A 319 9.51 7.26 12.90
C ASP A 319 8.76 6.02 13.41
N TYR A 320 8.46 5.98 14.70
CA TYR A 320 7.64 4.91 15.31
C TYR A 320 6.23 4.85 14.72
N ILE A 321 5.50 5.98 14.69
CA ILE A 321 4.13 6.07 14.15
C ILE A 321 4.09 5.60 12.69
N VAL A 322 5.07 6.03 11.90
CA VAL A 322 5.16 5.71 10.47
C VAL A 322 5.52 4.24 10.27
N THR A 323 6.43 3.71 11.06
CA THR A 323 6.84 2.29 11.00
C THR A 323 5.65 1.38 11.30
N GLU A 324 4.94 1.60 12.40
CA GLU A 324 3.76 0.82 12.76
C GLU A 324 2.65 0.93 11.69
N SER A 325 2.40 2.13 11.17
CA SER A 325 1.42 2.35 10.10
C SER A 325 1.79 1.58 8.82
N ARG A 326 3.09 1.51 8.49
CA ARG A 326 3.60 0.74 7.34
C ARG A 326 3.50 -0.76 7.55
N LEU A 327 3.79 -1.25 8.76
CA LEU A 327 3.61 -2.67 9.10
C LEU A 327 2.15 -3.09 8.93
N GLN A 328 1.21 -2.25 9.38
CA GLN A 328 -0.21 -2.49 9.17
C GLN A 328 -0.60 -2.47 7.69
N ALA A 329 -0.10 -1.52 6.90
CA ALA A 329 -0.31 -1.50 5.45
C ALA A 329 0.24 -2.76 4.77
N LEU A 330 1.41 -3.25 5.20
CA LEU A 330 2.01 -4.48 4.70
C LEU A 330 1.13 -5.70 5.00
N ALA A 331 0.60 -5.81 6.24
CA ALA A 331 -0.32 -6.88 6.62
C ALA A 331 -1.57 -6.91 5.72
N SER A 332 -2.16 -5.73 5.45
CA SER A 332 -3.29 -5.58 4.53
C SER A 332 -2.96 -5.99 3.09
N LEU A 333 -1.78 -5.59 2.58
CA LEU A 333 -1.32 -6.00 1.25
C LEU A 333 -1.13 -7.52 1.15
N ASN A 334 -0.65 -8.16 2.21
CA ASN A 334 -0.50 -9.61 2.27
C ASN A 334 -1.87 -10.30 2.23
N THR A 335 -2.87 -9.78 2.95
CA THR A 335 -4.25 -10.28 2.91
C THR A 335 -4.87 -10.18 1.51
N VAL A 336 -4.74 -9.02 0.84
CA VAL A 336 -5.23 -8.86 -0.54
C VAL A 336 -4.53 -9.84 -1.49
N ARG A 337 -3.22 -10.01 -1.34
CA ARG A 337 -2.44 -10.98 -2.14
C ARG A 337 -2.91 -12.41 -1.91
N ALA A 338 -3.15 -12.80 -0.66
CA ALA A 338 -3.63 -14.13 -0.32
C ALA A 338 -5.01 -14.42 -0.94
N LEU A 339 -5.93 -13.45 -0.90
CA LEU A 339 -7.25 -13.59 -1.55
C LEU A 339 -7.13 -13.80 -3.06
N VAL A 340 -6.32 -12.97 -3.73
CA VAL A 340 -6.03 -13.08 -5.17
C VAL A 340 -5.43 -14.45 -5.51
N GLN A 341 -4.49 -14.94 -4.71
CA GLN A 341 -3.86 -16.25 -4.91
C GLN A 341 -4.84 -17.41 -4.69
N ALA A 342 -5.72 -17.30 -3.70
CA ALA A 342 -6.75 -18.28 -3.42
C ALA A 342 -7.75 -18.41 -4.57
N GLU A 343 -8.12 -17.30 -5.21
CA GLU A 343 -8.97 -17.35 -6.41
C GLU A 343 -8.28 -17.95 -7.63
N GLN A 344 -6.98 -17.66 -7.85
CA GLN A 344 -6.25 -18.18 -9.01
C GLN A 344 -5.95 -19.68 -8.93
N ASN A 345 -5.54 -20.13 -7.74
CA ASN A 345 -4.90 -21.43 -7.57
C ASN A 345 -5.70 -22.37 -6.65
N ALA A 346 -6.96 -22.04 -6.34
CA ALA A 346 -7.80 -22.81 -5.41
C ALA A 346 -7.10 -23.08 -4.06
N MET A 347 -6.34 -22.11 -3.55
CA MET A 347 -5.64 -22.24 -2.27
C MET A 347 -6.61 -22.13 -1.10
N THR A 348 -6.29 -22.83 -0.01
CA THR A 348 -7.00 -22.67 1.27
C THR A 348 -6.45 -21.46 2.00
N LEU A 349 -7.34 -20.75 2.70
CA LEU A 349 -6.98 -19.55 3.45
C LEU A 349 -7.10 -19.82 4.95
N HIS A 350 -6.10 -19.36 5.70
CA HIS A 350 -6.12 -19.37 7.15
C HIS A 350 -5.67 -18.02 7.71
N TYR A 351 -6.10 -17.75 8.94
CA TYR A 351 -5.71 -16.57 9.69
C TYR A 351 -4.36 -16.82 10.37
N ALA A 352 -3.44 -15.89 10.20
CA ALA A 352 -2.13 -15.94 10.83
C ALA A 352 -1.77 -14.56 11.41
N LYS A 353 -1.08 -14.58 12.55
CA LYS A 353 -0.43 -13.40 13.11
C LYS A 353 1.01 -13.36 12.62
N ASP A 354 1.47 -12.18 12.22
CA ASP A 354 2.89 -11.94 11.97
C ASP A 354 3.65 -11.72 13.30
N ASP A 355 4.97 -11.50 13.20
CA ASP A 355 5.85 -11.25 14.34
C ASP A 355 5.45 -10.00 15.15
N PHE A 356 4.65 -9.10 14.56
CA PHE A 356 4.15 -7.86 15.18
C PHE A 356 2.72 -8.01 15.74
N SER A 357 2.22 -9.25 15.78
CA SER A 357 0.87 -9.61 16.22
C SER A 357 -0.26 -9.00 15.38
N LEU A 358 0.02 -8.60 14.14
CA LEU A 358 -0.99 -8.16 13.17
C LEU A 358 -1.60 -9.39 12.48
N MET A 359 -2.93 -9.44 12.46
CA MET A 359 -3.65 -10.52 11.79
C MET A 359 -3.67 -10.30 10.28
N SER A 360 -3.41 -11.35 9.50
CA SER A 360 -3.54 -11.34 8.04
C SER A 360 -4.05 -12.69 7.52
N LEU A 361 -4.46 -12.74 6.25
CA LEU A 361 -4.74 -13.99 5.56
C LEU A 361 -3.46 -14.53 4.92
N GLN A 362 -3.24 -15.83 5.06
CA GLN A 362 -2.21 -16.57 4.36
C GLN A 362 -2.86 -17.62 3.45
N ALA A 363 -2.28 -17.84 2.27
CA ALA A 363 -2.75 -18.82 1.30
C ALA A 363 -1.82 -20.04 1.32
N GLU A 364 -2.41 -21.21 1.57
CA GLU A 364 -1.73 -22.50 1.55
C GLU A 364 -2.16 -23.34 0.34
N LYS A 365 -1.19 -23.97 -0.31
CA LYS A 365 -1.45 -24.85 -1.45
C LYS A 365 -2.20 -26.09 -0.99
N ARG A 366 -3.33 -26.36 -1.63
CA ARG A 366 -4.03 -27.64 -1.49
C ARG A 366 -3.33 -28.69 -2.36
N ASN A 367 -3.00 -29.84 -1.80
CA ASN A 367 -2.47 -30.96 -2.58
C ASN A 367 -3.58 -31.52 -3.49
N GLY A 368 -3.47 -31.31 -4.82
CA GLY A 368 -4.22 -32.11 -5.81
C GLY A 368 -5.29 -31.44 -6.69
N GLU A 369 -5.41 -30.10 -6.75
CA GLU A 369 -6.40 -29.44 -7.64
C GLU A 369 -5.75 -28.53 -8.70
N SER A 370 -6.30 -28.56 -9.93
CA SER A 370 -5.89 -27.73 -11.07
C SER A 370 -6.54 -26.34 -11.03
N ARG A 371 -5.86 -25.35 -11.63
CA ARG A 371 -6.30 -23.94 -11.81
C ARG A 371 -7.80 -23.83 -12.09
N LEU A 372 -8.50 -22.98 -11.32
CA LEU A 372 -9.89 -22.62 -11.60
C LEU A 372 -10.00 -21.92 -12.97
N GLN A 373 -10.96 -22.33 -13.78
CA GLN A 373 -10.93 -22.14 -15.24
C GLN A 373 -11.45 -20.80 -15.79
N THR A 374 -11.74 -19.80 -14.96
CA THR A 374 -11.97 -18.43 -15.47
C THR A 374 -11.49 -17.39 -14.46
N PRO A 375 -10.44 -16.62 -14.78
CA PRO A 375 -10.05 -15.47 -13.98
C PRO A 375 -11.21 -14.47 -13.92
N ASN A 376 -11.69 -14.11 -12.72
CA ASN A 376 -12.55 -12.93 -12.54
C ASN A 376 -11.72 -11.66 -12.78
N THR A 377 -11.58 -11.26 -14.05
CA THR A 377 -10.79 -10.09 -14.48
C THR A 377 -11.16 -8.82 -13.73
N GLY A 378 -12.44 -8.67 -13.36
CA GLY A 378 -12.92 -7.54 -12.55
C GLY A 378 -12.30 -7.51 -11.15
N LEU A 379 -12.32 -8.63 -10.43
CA LEU A 379 -11.72 -8.68 -9.09
C LEU A 379 -10.22 -8.44 -9.13
N TYR A 380 -9.49 -9.06 -10.07
CA TYR A 380 -8.04 -8.86 -10.15
C TYR A 380 -7.66 -7.40 -10.41
N THR A 381 -8.41 -6.75 -11.29
CA THR A 381 -8.19 -5.33 -11.61
C THR A 381 -8.43 -4.47 -10.38
N GLN A 382 -9.55 -4.67 -9.68
CA GLN A 382 -9.85 -3.87 -8.49
C GLN A 382 -8.91 -4.17 -7.33
N ALA A 383 -8.62 -5.44 -7.04
CA ALA A 383 -7.66 -5.81 -5.99
C ALA A 383 -6.26 -5.26 -6.28
N TYR A 384 -5.84 -5.23 -7.55
CA TYR A 384 -4.59 -4.61 -7.97
C TYR A 384 -4.61 -3.10 -7.75
N ASN A 385 -5.66 -2.41 -8.19
CA ASN A 385 -5.81 -0.96 -8.02
C ASN A 385 -5.78 -0.56 -6.55
N THR A 386 -6.57 -1.22 -5.70
CA THR A 386 -6.60 -0.97 -4.25
C THR A 386 -5.23 -1.23 -3.62
N ALA A 387 -4.55 -2.32 -4.00
CA ALA A 387 -3.23 -2.64 -3.48
C ALA A 387 -2.15 -1.62 -3.91
N GLU A 388 -2.16 -1.17 -5.17
CA GLU A 388 -1.24 -0.13 -5.64
C GLU A 388 -1.51 1.21 -4.96
N LYS A 389 -2.78 1.61 -4.81
CA LYS A 389 -3.14 2.85 -4.12
C LYS A 389 -2.70 2.82 -2.65
N LEU A 390 -2.89 1.69 -1.95
CA LEU A 390 -2.39 1.52 -0.58
C LEU A 390 -0.85 1.62 -0.51
N ARG A 391 -0.12 1.02 -1.46
CA ARG A 391 1.36 1.17 -1.55
C ARG A 391 1.77 2.64 -1.74
N GLN A 392 1.09 3.34 -2.64
CA GLN A 392 1.35 4.75 -2.92
C GLN A 392 1.08 5.64 -1.69
N GLN A 393 -0.02 5.43 -0.98
CA GLN A 393 -0.33 6.21 0.23
C GLN A 393 0.64 5.91 1.37
N SER A 394 1.03 4.64 1.56
CA SER A 394 2.06 4.26 2.54
C SER A 394 3.42 4.89 2.23
N HIS A 395 3.78 4.99 0.94
CA HIS A 395 4.98 5.68 0.51
C HIS A 395 4.91 7.20 0.75
N LYS A 396 3.78 7.83 0.41
CA LYS A 396 3.52 9.26 0.68
C LYS A 396 3.61 9.60 2.17
N LEU A 397 3.05 8.76 3.05
CA LEU A 397 3.19 8.92 4.50
C LEU A 397 4.67 8.93 4.93
N THR A 398 5.49 8.07 4.34
CA THR A 398 6.94 8.03 4.62
C THR A 398 7.64 9.32 4.15
N GLN A 399 7.29 9.82 2.97
CA GLN A 399 7.86 11.08 2.46
C GLN A 399 7.48 12.27 3.36
N LEU A 400 6.22 12.31 3.79
CA LEU A 400 5.70 13.32 4.71
C LEU A 400 6.43 13.27 6.06
N ALA A 401 6.65 12.07 6.60
CA ALA A 401 7.42 11.87 7.82
C ALA A 401 8.87 12.37 7.71
N LEU A 402 9.54 12.05 6.60
CA LEU A 402 10.90 12.54 6.33
C LEU A 402 10.93 14.07 6.24
N ALA A 403 9.95 14.67 5.56
CA ALA A 403 9.82 16.12 5.49
C ALA A 403 9.59 16.74 6.89
N ALA A 404 8.74 16.14 7.72
CA ALA A 404 8.48 16.59 9.08
C ALA A 404 9.71 16.47 9.99
N ILE A 405 10.48 15.38 9.87
CA ILE A 405 11.74 15.18 10.61
C ILE A 405 12.78 16.23 10.17
N ASN A 406 12.95 16.43 8.87
CA ASN A 406 13.93 17.39 8.33
C ASN A 406 13.62 18.86 8.67
N ARG A 407 12.36 19.17 9.04
CA ARG A 407 11.98 20.51 9.54
C ARG A 407 12.44 20.75 10.98
N LYS A 408 12.69 19.69 11.76
CA LYS A 408 13.13 19.84 13.16
C LYS A 408 14.60 20.25 13.22
N PRO A 409 15.01 21.03 14.24
CA PRO A 409 16.42 21.36 14.42
C PRO A 409 17.28 20.09 14.54
N PRO A 410 18.57 20.15 14.19
CA PRO A 410 19.45 19.00 14.33
C PRO A 410 19.64 18.63 15.81
N LEU A 411 19.67 17.32 16.09
CA LEU A 411 19.97 16.80 17.41
C LEU A 411 21.48 16.86 17.67
N ILE A 412 21.86 17.42 18.82
CA ILE A 412 23.24 17.53 19.29
C ILE A 412 23.35 16.95 20.70
N ILE A 413 24.55 16.51 21.07
CA ILE A 413 24.86 16.08 22.42
C ILE A 413 25.37 17.30 23.20
N ARG A 414 24.78 17.57 24.36
CA ARG A 414 25.17 18.67 25.25
C ARG A 414 25.47 18.14 26.64
N THR A 415 26.52 18.68 27.25
CA THR A 415 26.91 18.35 28.62
C THR A 415 26.22 19.29 29.61
N VAL A 416 25.69 18.73 30.70
CA VAL A 416 25.07 19.49 31.79
C VAL A 416 26.15 20.15 32.66
N GLU A 417 26.07 21.47 32.86
CA GLU A 417 27.13 22.24 33.51
C GLU A 417 27.05 22.28 35.05
N PHE A 418 25.89 21.93 35.62
CA PHE A 418 25.62 22.01 37.06
C PHE A 418 24.57 20.98 37.50
N ASP A 419 24.65 20.54 38.76
CA ASP A 419 23.66 19.62 39.35
C ASP A 419 22.30 20.31 39.37
N SER A 420 21.29 19.69 38.77
CA SER A 420 20.03 20.38 38.48
C SER A 420 18.83 19.47 38.26
N THR A 421 17.65 20.08 38.11
CA THR A 421 16.46 19.40 37.59
C THR A 421 16.37 19.55 36.07
N ILE A 422 15.63 18.65 35.41
CA ILE A 422 15.45 18.69 33.96
C ILE A 422 14.86 20.03 33.46
N GLN A 423 14.05 20.71 34.28
CA GLN A 423 13.50 22.04 33.97
C GLN A 423 14.59 23.12 33.95
N GLN A 424 15.53 23.07 34.89
CA GLN A 424 16.67 23.98 34.93
C GLN A 424 17.63 23.71 33.76
N VAL A 425 17.84 22.44 33.40
CA VAL A 425 18.60 22.07 32.21
C VAL A 425 17.93 22.58 30.94
N ALA A 426 16.60 22.42 30.81
CA ALA A 426 15.85 22.93 29.66
C ALA A 426 15.95 24.46 29.53
N HIS A 427 15.83 25.19 30.65
CA HIS A 427 16.06 26.64 30.66
C HIS A 427 17.51 26.99 30.28
N ALA A 428 18.51 26.26 30.77
CA ALA A 428 19.91 26.51 30.40
C ALA A 428 20.19 26.21 28.91
N PHE A 429 19.57 25.16 28.35
CA PHE A 429 19.79 24.76 26.97
C PHE A 429 19.05 25.65 25.98
N TYR A 430 17.79 25.97 26.26
CA TYR A 430 16.87 26.60 25.31
C TYR A 430 16.43 28.01 25.71
N GLY A 431 16.67 28.43 26.95
CA GLY A 431 16.07 29.65 27.53
C GLY A 431 14.60 29.47 27.93
N ASP A 432 14.08 28.25 27.89
CA ASP A 432 12.67 27.93 28.14
C ASP A 432 12.54 26.63 28.95
N TYR A 433 11.98 26.74 30.15
CA TYR A 433 11.79 25.60 31.05
C TYR A 433 10.64 24.67 30.60
N THR A 434 9.71 25.16 29.79
CA THR A 434 8.53 24.38 29.35
C THR A 434 8.94 23.23 28.42
N ARG A 435 10.11 23.34 27.77
CA ARG A 435 10.74 22.28 26.96
C ARG A 435 11.33 21.12 27.78
N ALA A 436 11.18 21.12 29.11
CA ALA A 436 11.60 20.02 29.96
C ALA A 436 11.00 18.66 29.55
N GLY A 437 9.73 18.65 29.16
CA GLY A 437 9.05 17.44 28.70
C GLY A 437 9.66 16.90 27.39
N GLU A 438 9.96 17.78 26.44
CA GLU A 438 10.64 17.44 25.20
C GLU A 438 12.05 16.87 25.47
N LEU A 439 12.83 17.54 26.34
CA LEU A 439 14.17 17.10 26.69
C LEU A 439 14.16 15.72 27.36
N LEU A 440 13.15 15.43 28.20
CA LEU A 440 12.96 14.11 28.80
C LEU A 440 12.61 13.04 27.76
N ARG A 441 11.73 13.35 26.78
CA ARG A 441 11.40 12.42 25.70
C ARG A 441 12.59 12.11 24.79
N LEU A 442 13.47 13.08 24.55
CA LEU A 442 14.75 12.87 23.83
C LEU A 442 15.74 11.99 24.61
N ASN A 443 15.60 11.91 25.93
CA ASN A 443 16.52 11.22 26.83
C ASN A 443 15.78 10.19 27.71
N PRO A 444 15.23 9.11 27.11
CA PRO A 444 14.40 8.14 27.82
C PRO A 444 15.15 7.33 28.89
N HIS A 445 16.48 7.42 28.94
CA HIS A 445 17.30 6.79 29.97
C HIS A 445 17.20 7.50 31.34
N ILE A 446 16.76 8.76 31.38
CA ILE A 446 16.60 9.53 32.62
C ILE A 446 15.46 8.94 33.45
N ARG A 447 15.80 8.38 34.62
CA ARG A 447 14.80 7.85 35.56
C ARG A 447 14.34 8.86 36.61
N TYR A 448 15.21 9.80 36.98
CA TYR A 448 14.96 10.78 38.03
C TYR A 448 15.06 12.21 37.47
N PRO A 449 13.98 12.75 36.90
CA PRO A 449 14.00 14.07 36.25
C PRO A 449 14.37 15.23 37.19
N ASN A 450 14.22 15.02 38.50
CA ASN A 450 14.55 16.02 39.52
C ASN A 450 16.02 15.98 39.95
N PHE A 451 16.82 15.04 39.43
CA PHE A 451 18.24 14.90 39.77
C PHE A 451 19.05 14.53 38.53
N ILE A 452 19.60 15.56 37.89
CA ILE A 452 20.51 15.46 36.75
C ILE A 452 21.89 15.90 37.23
N ALA A 453 22.89 15.03 37.09
CA ALA A 453 24.23 15.30 37.61
C ALA A 453 25.02 16.22 36.68
N ARG A 454 25.87 17.06 37.25
CA ARG A 454 26.88 17.81 36.50
C ARG A 454 27.76 16.84 35.71
N GLY A 455 27.96 17.15 34.42
CA GLY A 455 28.74 16.33 33.49
C GLY A 455 27.92 15.27 32.75
N GLU A 456 26.64 15.09 33.08
CA GLU A 456 25.75 14.19 32.34
C GLU A 456 25.55 14.69 30.89
N VAL A 457 25.48 13.77 29.93
CA VAL A 457 25.36 14.08 28.50
C VAL A 457 23.94 13.82 28.04
N LEU A 458 23.30 14.84 27.48
CA LEU A 458 21.92 14.80 27.06
C LEU A 458 21.79 15.14 25.57
N ASN A 459 20.91 14.43 24.89
CA ASN A 459 20.47 14.79 23.55
C ASN A 459 19.56 16.02 23.65
N GLY A 460 19.89 17.07 22.90
CA GLY A 460 19.07 18.27 22.81
C GLY A 460 19.09 18.83 21.40
N TYR A 461 18.10 19.65 21.06
CA TYR A 461 18.10 20.35 19.79
C TYR A 461 19.17 21.45 19.75
N ALA A 462 19.77 21.67 18.59
CA ALA A 462 20.56 22.87 18.34
C ALA A 462 19.67 24.11 18.47
N LYS A 463 20.28 25.20 18.95
CA LYS A 463 19.61 26.48 19.16
C LYS A 463 19.42 27.24 17.85
#